data_AF-A0A6N2NBY5-F1
#
_entry.id   AF-A0A6N2NBY5-F1
#
_cell.length_a   1.000
_cell.length_b   1.000
_cell.length_c   1.000
_cell.angle_alpha   90.00
_cell.angle_beta   90.00
_cell.angle_gamma   90.00
#
_symmetry.space_group_name_H-M   'P 1'
#
loop_
_entity.id
_entity.type
_entity.pdbx_description
1 polymer ?
#
loop_
_entity_poly.entity_id
_entity_poly.type
_entity_poly.pdbx_seq_one_letter_code
_entity_poly.pdbx_strand_id
1 'polypeptide(L)'
;MPEQIVFWKWITPKMLGMVTQTSVYHWSIEGDSEPMKMFERTANLQSNQIINYKCDPSEKWLVLIGIAPGSPERQQLVKGNMQLFSVDQQRSSGKREPFYSHFFCHKIF
;
A
#
# COMPACT_ATOMS: atom_id res chain seq x y z
N MET A 1 -9.05 11.87 -13.71
CA MET A 1 -7.94 11.23 -12.97
C MET A 1 -6.63 11.46 -13.72
N PRO A 2 -5.86 12.52 -13.42
CA PRO A 2 -4.60 12.80 -14.12
C PRO A 2 -3.39 12.03 -13.54
N GLU A 3 -3.54 11.36 -12.39
CA GLU A 3 -2.43 10.64 -11.76
C GLU A 3 -2.29 9.20 -12.29
N GLN A 4 -1.05 8.79 -12.54
CA GLN A 4 -0.74 7.44 -12.99
C GLN A 4 -0.98 6.42 -11.87
N ILE A 5 -1.74 5.36 -12.18
CA ILE A 5 -1.89 4.20 -11.30
C ILE A 5 -0.58 3.39 -11.37
N VAL A 6 0.09 3.25 -10.24
CA VAL A 6 1.35 2.49 -10.13
C VAL A 6 1.13 1.05 -9.68
N PHE A 7 0.02 0.78 -8.99
CA PHE A 7 -0.37 -0.55 -8.55
C PHE A 7 -1.89 -0.60 -8.39
N TRP A 8 -2.50 -1.74 -8.68
CA TRP A 8 -3.93 -1.95 -8.45
C TRP A 8 -4.19 -3.41 -8.13
N LYS A 9 -5.23 -3.66 -7.33
CA LYS A 9 -5.61 -5.01 -6.90
C LYS A 9 -7.06 -5.03 -6.42
N TRP A 10 -7.76 -6.12 -6.69
CA TRP A 10 -9.03 -6.43 -6.04
C TRP A 10 -8.80 -6.67 -4.54
N ILE A 11 -9.39 -5.81 -3.71
CA ILE A 11 -9.33 -5.94 -2.24
C ILE A 11 -10.53 -6.71 -1.70
N THR A 12 -11.66 -6.64 -2.40
CA THR A 12 -12.82 -7.51 -2.21
C THR A 12 -13.33 -7.93 -3.60
N PRO A 13 -14.26 -8.90 -3.71
CA PRO A 13 -14.83 -9.30 -5.00
C PRO A 13 -15.49 -8.16 -5.79
N LYS A 14 -15.79 -7.03 -5.13
CA LYS A 14 -16.53 -5.91 -5.70
C LYS A 14 -15.80 -4.57 -5.58
N MET A 15 -14.61 -4.55 -4.96
CA MET A 15 -13.88 -3.31 -4.69
C MET A 15 -12.44 -3.42 -5.14
N LEU A 16 -12.02 -2.42 -5.90
CA LEU A 16 -10.69 -2.26 -6.43
C LEU A 16 -9.89 -1.27 -5.60
N GLY A 17 -8.76 -1.71 -5.06
CA GLY A 17 -7.76 -0.84 -4.46
C GLY A 17 -6.79 -0.35 -5.53
N MET A 18 -6.79 0.94 -5.81
CA MET A 18 -5.89 1.59 -6.76
C MET A 18 -4.90 2.46 -5.99
N VAL A 19 -3.64 2.37 -6.38
CA VAL A 19 -2.56 3.13 -5.76
C VAL A 19 -1.93 4.00 -6.83
N THR A 20 -1.97 5.31 -6.62
CA THR A 20 -1.27 6.30 -7.44
C THR A 20 0.09 6.61 -6.81
N GLN A 21 0.84 7.53 -7.42
CA GLN A 21 2.13 7.95 -6.88
C GLN A 21 2.01 8.61 -5.50
N THR A 22 0.88 9.27 -5.22
CA THR A 22 0.65 10.07 -4.01
C THR A 22 -0.40 9.44 -3.11
N SER A 23 -1.44 8.80 -3.65
CA SER A 23 -2.66 8.45 -2.92
C SER A 23 -3.11 7.01 -3.15
N VAL A 24 -3.98 6.53 -2.26
CA VAL A 24 -4.68 5.24 -2.39
C VAL A 24 -6.18 5.50 -2.49
N TYR A 25 -6.80 4.83 -3.45
CA TYR A 25 -8.21 4.95 -3.79
C TYR A 25 -8.91 3.59 -3.74
N HIS A 26 -10.17 3.59 -3.37
CA HIS A 26 -11.08 2.46 -3.50
C HIS A 26 -12.10 2.75 -4.58
N TRP A 27 -12.36 1.79 -5.44
CA TRP A 27 -13.38 1.91 -6.47
C TRP A 27 -14.28 0.68 -6.45
N SER A 28 -15.54 0.89 -6.08
CA SER A 28 -16.57 -0.14 -6.16
C SER A 28 -17.03 -0.29 -7.60
N ILE A 29 -17.18 -1.54 -8.06
CA ILE A 29 -17.82 -1.83 -9.36
C ILE A 29 -19.34 -1.91 -9.26
N GLU A 30 -19.91 -1.71 -8.08
CA GLU A 30 -21.36 -1.67 -7.91
C GLU A 30 -21.90 -0.27 -8.19
N GLY A 31 -22.86 -0.20 -9.12
CA GLY A 31 -23.51 1.03 -9.54
C GLY A 31 -22.58 1.98 -10.32
N ASP A 32 -22.92 3.27 -10.30
CA ASP A 32 -22.13 4.35 -10.93
C ASP A 32 -21.17 4.99 -9.92
N SER A 33 -20.52 4.16 -9.09
CA SER A 33 -19.60 4.65 -8.06
C SER A 33 -18.30 5.17 -8.70
N GLU A 34 -17.84 6.35 -8.27
CA GLU A 34 -16.54 6.90 -8.65
C GLU A 34 -15.43 6.45 -7.68
N PRO A 35 -14.14 6.46 -8.10
CA PRO A 35 -13.02 6.18 -7.20
C PRO A 35 -12.96 7.13 -6.01
N MET A 36 -13.05 6.58 -4.79
CA MET A 36 -12.97 7.32 -3.55
C MET A 36 -11.56 7.28 -2.97
N LYS A 37 -11.03 8.45 -2.60
CA LYS A 37 -9.72 8.55 -1.95
C LYS A 37 -9.80 8.08 -0.50
N MET A 38 -8.93 7.14 -0.13
CA MET A 38 -8.86 6.61 1.22
C MET A 38 -7.81 7.32 2.06
N PHE A 39 -6.56 7.38 1.58
CA PHE A 39 -5.47 8.02 2.30
C PHE A 39 -4.31 8.40 1.37
N GLU A 40 -3.47 9.31 1.85
CA GLU A 40 -2.22 9.71 1.20
C GLU A 40 -1.07 8.77 1.59
N ARG A 41 -0.21 8.46 0.63
CA ARG A 41 1.04 7.73 0.87
C ARG A 41 1.96 8.60 1.72
N THR A 42 2.50 7.98 2.76
CA THR A 42 3.55 8.59 3.59
C THR A 42 4.82 8.78 2.78
N ALA A 43 5.65 9.76 3.15
CA ALA A 43 6.91 10.06 2.48
C ALA A 43 7.82 8.84 2.32
N ASN A 44 7.81 7.93 3.30
CA ASN A 44 8.58 6.68 3.29
C ASN A 44 8.17 5.70 2.18
N LEU A 45 6.99 5.87 1.58
CA LEU A 45 6.50 5.02 0.51
C LEU A 45 6.51 5.70 -0.84
N GLN A 46 6.71 7.01 -0.97
CA GLN A 46 6.57 7.72 -2.25
C GLN A 46 7.53 7.21 -3.35
N SER A 47 8.75 6.79 -2.99
CA SER A 47 9.75 6.23 -3.92
C SER A 47 9.83 4.70 -3.92
N ASN A 48 8.92 4.02 -3.22
CA ASN A 48 8.89 2.56 -3.15
C ASN A 48 8.08 1.96 -4.30
N GLN A 49 8.55 0.82 -4.82
CA GLN A 49 7.75 -0.06 -5.65
C GLN A 49 6.68 -0.71 -4.79
N ILE A 50 5.41 -0.48 -5.11
CA ILE A 50 4.30 -1.09 -4.38
C ILE A 50 4.16 -2.54 -4.82
N ILE A 51 4.19 -3.47 -3.85
CA ILE A 51 4.11 -4.91 -4.11
C ILE A 51 2.81 -5.52 -3.60
N ASN A 52 2.15 -4.87 -2.64
CA ASN A 52 0.89 -5.37 -2.13
C ASN A 52 0.07 -4.26 -1.48
N TYR A 53 -1.24 -4.46 -1.52
CA TYR A 53 -2.21 -3.68 -0.81
C TYR A 53 -3.26 -4.64 -0.26
N LYS A 54 -3.55 -4.54 1.03
CA LYS A 54 -4.55 -5.40 1.69
C LYS A 54 -5.50 -4.57 2.53
N CYS A 55 -6.74 -5.02 2.53
CA CYS A 55 -7.80 -4.59 3.43
C CYS A 55 -8.07 -5.75 4.39
N ASP A 56 -8.37 -5.46 5.66
CA ASP A 56 -8.88 -6.49 6.56
C ASP A 56 -10.34 -6.84 6.23
N PRO A 57 -10.85 -8.01 6.65
CA PRO A 57 -12.24 -8.40 6.39
C PRO A 57 -13.30 -7.46 6.99
N SER A 58 -12.94 -6.67 8.02
CA SER A 58 -13.84 -5.68 8.62
C SER A 58 -13.80 -4.32 7.90
N GLU A 59 -12.96 -4.17 6.88
CA GLU A 59 -12.74 -2.94 6.10
C GLU A 59 -12.32 -1.72 6.92
N LYS A 60 -11.71 -1.95 8.09
CA LYS A 60 -11.28 -0.91 9.05
C LYS A 60 -9.80 -0.60 8.97
N TRP A 61 -9.01 -1.52 8.44
CA TRP A 61 -7.56 -1.48 8.38
C TRP A 61 -7.07 -1.71 6.97
N LEU A 62 -6.33 -0.72 6.47
CA LEU A 62 -5.74 -0.74 5.14
C LEU A 62 -4.22 -0.79 5.32
N VAL A 63 -3.56 -1.74 4.66
CA VAL A 63 -2.10 -1.83 4.67
C VAL A 63 -1.55 -1.73 3.26
N LEU A 64 -0.68 -0.74 3.05
CA LEU A 64 0.10 -0.56 1.83
C LEU A 64 1.53 -1.04 2.08
N ILE A 65 2.02 -1.90 1.20
CA ILE A 65 3.35 -2.52 1.31
C ILE A 65 4.15 -2.17 0.07
N GLY A 66 5.29 -1.53 0.28
CA GLY A 66 6.23 -1.19 -0.78
C GLY A 66 7.64 -1.57 -0.44
N ILE A 67 8.45 -1.84 -1.46
CA ILE A 67 9.86 -2.17 -1.33
C ILE A 67 10.73 -1.09 -1.99
N ALA A 68 11.93 -0.91 -1.45
CA ALA A 68 12.97 -0.10 -2.03
C ALA A 68 14.28 -0.91 -2.04
N PRO A 69 15.25 -0.59 -2.93
CA PRO A 69 16.59 -1.13 -2.83
C PRO A 69 17.20 -0.87 -1.45
N GLY A 70 18.06 -1.78 -1.00
CA GLY A 70 18.83 -1.65 0.24
C GLY A 70 19.76 -0.44 0.21
N SER A 71 20.45 -0.18 1.32
CA SER A 71 21.44 0.90 1.37
C SER A 71 22.52 0.71 0.29
N PRO A 72 23.23 1.77 -0.12
CA PRO A 72 24.32 1.67 -1.09
C PRO A 72 25.38 0.62 -0.71
N GLU A 73 25.56 0.37 0.59
CA GLU A 73 26.47 -0.63 1.16
C GLU A 73 25.93 -2.07 1.08
N ARG A 74 24.61 -2.25 0.92
CA ARG A 74 23.92 -3.55 0.90
C ARG A 74 22.85 -3.58 -0.18
N GLN A 75 23.24 -3.28 -1.43
CA GLN A 75 22.32 -3.20 -2.58
C GLN A 75 21.54 -4.50 -2.86
N GLN A 76 22.07 -5.66 -2.43
CA GLN A 76 21.39 -6.95 -2.57
C GLN A 76 20.21 -7.12 -1.59
N LEU A 77 20.13 -6.32 -0.53
CA LEU A 77 19.01 -6.36 0.40
C LEU A 77 17.85 -5.52 -0.13
N VAL A 78 16.63 -5.91 0.23
CA VAL A 78 15.41 -5.16 -0.09
C VAL A 78 14.85 -4.58 1.20
N LYS A 79 14.62 -3.27 1.22
CA LYS A 79 14.00 -2.56 2.33
C LYS A 79 12.48 -2.59 2.16
N GLY A 80 11.78 -3.25 3.08
CA GLY A 80 10.32 -3.23 3.15
C GLY A 80 9.82 -2.04 3.97
N ASN A 81 8.95 -1.23 3.36
CA ASN A 81 8.20 -0.18 4.04
C ASN A 81 6.71 -0.55 4.04
N MET A 82 6.03 -0.26 5.15
CA MET A 82 4.61 -0.52 5.31
C MET A 82 3.92 0.70 5.90
N GLN A 83 2.72 0.98 5.41
CA GLN A 83 1.84 2.00 5.94
C GLN A 83 0.52 1.34 6.33
N LEU A 84 0.22 1.38 7.62
CA LEU A 84 -1.05 0.93 8.16
C LEU A 84 -1.95 2.15 8.34
N PHE A 85 -3.18 2.10 7.83
CA PHE A 85 -4.18 3.15 7.95
C PHE A 85 -5.43 2.57 8.62
N SER A 86 -5.95 3.30 9.60
CA SER A 86 -7.23 3.01 10.25
C SER A 86 -8.31 3.90 9.64
N VAL A 87 -9.35 3.27 9.09
CA VAL A 87 -10.50 3.96 8.51
C VAL A 87 -11.28 4.70 9.60
N ASP A 88 -11.57 4.03 10.72
CA ASP A 88 -12.31 4.60 11.86
C ASP A 88 -11.62 5.85 12.45
N GLN A 89 -10.30 5.83 12.54
CA GLN A 89 -9.53 6.93 13.14
C GLN A 89 -9.05 7.96 12.13
N GLN A 90 -9.21 7.69 10.82
CA GLN A 90 -8.61 8.45 9.72
C GLN A 90 -7.12 8.77 9.93
N ARG A 91 -6.38 7.80 10.49
CA ARG A 91 -4.97 7.98 10.86
C ARG A 91 -4.11 6.91 10.23
N SER A 92 -2.97 7.34 9.67
CA SER A 92 -1.91 6.45 9.21
C SER A 92 -0.81 6.33 10.28
N SER A 93 -0.42 5.11 10.60
CA SER A 93 0.80 4.81 11.36
C SER A 93 1.88 4.39 10.38
N GLY A 94 2.79 5.31 10.04
CA GLY A 94 4.04 4.96 9.39
C GLY A 94 4.99 4.41 10.45
N LYS A 95 5.11 3.09 10.59
CA LYS A 95 6.15 2.52 11.46
C LYS A 95 7.51 2.87 10.88
N ARG A 96 8.34 3.57 11.66
CA ARG A 96 9.62 4.18 11.27
C ARG A 96 10.80 3.21 11.15
N GLU A 97 10.57 1.92 11.30
CA GLU A 97 11.63 0.91 11.34
C GLU A 97 11.65 0.15 9.99
N PRO A 98 12.72 0.27 9.18
CA PRO A 98 12.93 -0.60 8.03
C PRO A 98 12.97 -2.04 8.50
N PHE A 99 12.04 -2.88 8.07
CA PHE A 99 12.23 -4.32 8.20
C PHE A 99 13.28 -4.72 7.14
N TYR A 100 14.53 -4.90 7.58
CA TYR A 100 15.56 -5.56 6.79
C TYR A 100 15.27 -7.06 6.78
N SER A 101 14.50 -7.52 5.80
CA SER A 101 14.17 -8.93 5.67
C SER A 101 15.35 -9.71 5.06
N HIS A 102 16.07 -10.45 5.89
CA HIS A 102 16.73 -11.69 5.45
C HIS A 102 15.75 -12.89 5.45
N PHE A 103 14.50 -12.68 5.85
CA PHE A 103 13.50 -13.73 6.06
C PHE A 103 12.11 -13.19 5.74
N PHE A 104 11.67 -13.28 4.48
CA PHE A 104 10.23 -13.28 4.10
C PHE A 104 10.07 -13.71 2.63
N CYS A 105 10.75 -14.79 2.23
CA CYS A 105 10.49 -15.44 0.94
C CYS A 105 9.35 -16.47 1.02
N HIS A 106 8.94 -16.92 2.22
CA HIS A 106 8.13 -18.15 2.33
C HIS A 106 6.63 -18.00 2.62
N LYS A 107 6.07 -16.80 2.78
CA LYS A 107 4.63 -16.66 3.13
C LYS A 107 3.89 -15.45 2.54
N ILE A 108 4.33 -14.91 1.40
CA ILE A 108 3.54 -13.91 0.64
C ILE A 108 3.50 -14.26 -0.85
N PHE A 109 3.22 -15.53 -1.16
CA PHE A 109 2.63 -15.97 -2.41
C PHE A 109 1.52 -16.97 -2.08
#